data_AF-A0MTD4-F1
#
_entry.id   AF-A0MTD4-F1
#
_cell.length_a   1.000
_cell.length_b   1.000
_cell.length_c   1.000
_cell.angle_alpha   90.00
_cell.angle_beta   90.00
_cell.angle_gamma   90.00
#
_symmetry.space_group_name_H-M   'P 1'
#
loop_
_entity.id
_entity.type
_entity.pdbx_description
1 polymer ?
#
loop_
_entity_poly.entity_id
_entity_poly.type
_entity_poly.pdbx_seq_one_letter_code
_entity_poly.pdbx_strand_id
1 'polypeptide(L)' 'PVQSIEDPFDQDDWENWSKFTGSVDIQVVGDDLTVTNPKRIQQACEKKACNCLLL' A
#
# COMPACT_ATOMS: atom_id res chain seq x y z
N PRO A 1 4.89 -3.96 20.01
CA PRO A 1 5.14 -2.95 18.95
C PRO A 1 4.43 -3.33 17.65
N VAL A 2 3.74 -2.40 17.00
CA VAL A 2 3.08 -2.63 15.69
C VAL A 2 4.16 -2.75 14.62
N GLN A 3 4.07 -3.79 13.78
CA GLN A 3 5.05 -4.11 12.73
C GLN A 3 4.45 -4.13 11.32
N SER A 4 3.12 -4.10 11.22
CA SER A 4 2.40 -4.19 9.96
C SER A 4 1.06 -3.46 10.06
N ILE A 5 0.66 -2.81 8.97
CA ILE A 5 -0.65 -2.18 8.79
C ILE A 5 -1.18 -2.54 7.40
N GLU A 6 -2.44 -2.90 7.35
CA GLU A 6 -3.21 -3.18 6.14
C GLU A 6 -4.19 -2.03 5.90
N ASP A 7 -4.36 -1.63 4.63
CA ASP A 7 -5.30 -0.61 4.16
C ASP A 7 -5.43 0.63 5.06
N PRO A 8 -4.33 1.38 5.30
CA PRO A 8 -4.36 2.59 6.13
C PRO A 8 -5.23 3.73 5.58
N PHE A 9 -5.57 3.69 4.28
CA PHE A 9 -6.40 4.69 3.60
C PHE A 9 -7.32 4.03 2.58
N ASP A 10 -8.23 4.85 2.02
CA ASP A 10 -9.10 4.46 0.91
C ASP A 10 -8.30 3.92 -0.30
N GLN A 11 -8.91 2.98 -1.02
CA GLN A 11 -8.32 2.31 -2.18
C GLN A 11 -7.85 3.26 -3.29
N ASP A 12 -8.43 4.44 -3.43
CA ASP A 12 -8.09 5.40 -4.48
C ASP A 12 -7.29 6.62 -3.96
N ASP A 13 -6.95 6.65 -2.67
CA ASP A 13 -6.15 7.71 -2.03
C ASP A 13 -4.63 7.50 -2.16
N TRP A 14 -4.17 7.32 -3.39
CA TRP A 14 -2.77 7.00 -3.71
C TRP A 14 -1.75 7.97 -3.11
N GLU A 15 -2.12 9.25 -2.94
CA GLU A 15 -1.20 10.26 -2.41
C GLU A 15 -0.87 10.00 -0.94
N ASN A 16 -1.87 9.70 -0.12
CA ASN A 16 -1.66 9.44 1.30
C ASN A 16 -0.97 8.10 1.55
N TRP A 17 -1.26 7.08 0.73
CA TRP A 17 -0.51 5.81 0.75
C TRP A 17 1.00 6.02 0.54
N SER A 18 1.40 6.72 -0.52
CA SER A 18 2.82 6.99 -0.81
C SER A 18 3.50 7.83 0.28
N LYS A 19 2.81 8.85 0.79
CA LYS A 19 3.33 9.68 1.91
C LYS A 19 3.55 8.85 3.16
N PHE A 20 2.57 8.02 3.52
CA PHE A 20 2.63 7.20 4.72
C PHE A 20 3.73 6.15 4.62
N THR A 21 3.77 5.38 3.52
CA THR A 21 4.80 4.36 3.27
C THR A 21 6.21 4.95 3.25
N GLY A 22 6.38 6.20 2.81
CA GLY A 22 7.66 6.91 2.89
C GLY A 22 8.04 7.43 4.29
N SER A 23 7.10 7.46 5.23
CA SER A 23 7.29 8.00 6.59
C SER A 23 7.50 6.96 7.68
N VAL A 24 7.26 5.68 7.37
CA VAL A 24 7.33 4.57 8.33
C VAL A 24 8.28 3.48 7.86
N ASP A 25 8.91 2.79 8.81
CA ASP A 25 9.76 1.61 8.57
C ASP A 25 9.06 0.36 9.11
N ILE A 26 7.86 0.09 8.58
CA ILE A 26 7.04 -1.10 8.90
C ILE A 26 6.46 -1.68 7.61
N GLN A 27 5.84 -2.86 7.71
CA GLN A 27 5.09 -3.43 6.59
C GLN A 27 3.80 -2.65 6.36
N VAL A 28 3.54 -2.29 5.10
CA VAL A 28 2.29 -1.66 4.64
C VAL A 28 1.71 -2.57 3.56
N VAL A 29 0.60 -3.22 3.88
CA VAL A 29 -0.09 -4.21 3.05
C VAL A 29 -1.21 -3.53 2.27
N GLY A 30 -1.26 -3.72 0.96
CA GLY A 30 -2.39 -3.29 0.14
C GLY A 30 -3.30 -4.45 -0.24
N ASP A 31 -4.51 -4.49 0.32
CA ASP A 31 -5.58 -5.41 -0.07
C ASP A 31 -6.53 -4.70 -1.03
N ASP A 32 -7.41 -3.81 -0.54
CA ASP A 32 -8.36 -3.05 -1.37
C ASP A 32 -7.63 -2.13 -2.38
N LEU A 33 -6.44 -1.64 -2.03
CA LEU A 33 -5.60 -0.87 -2.95
C LEU A 33 -5.22 -1.68 -4.20
N THR A 34 -4.98 -2.98 -4.06
CA THR A 34 -4.43 -3.81 -5.14
C THR A 34 -5.44 -4.79 -5.74
N VAL A 35 -6.43 -5.25 -4.97
CA VAL A 35 -7.47 -6.25 -5.32
C VAL A 35 -6.91 -7.44 -6.12
N THR A 36 -5.68 -7.84 -5.79
CA THR A 36 -4.92 -8.88 -6.52
C THR A 36 -4.83 -8.63 -8.03
N ASN A 37 -5.01 -7.38 -8.48
CA ASN A 37 -5.02 -7.00 -9.89
C ASN A 37 -3.64 -6.52 -10.33
N PRO A 38 -2.98 -7.20 -11.30
CA PRO A 38 -1.63 -6.86 -11.74
C PRO A 38 -1.44 -5.40 -12.16
N LYS A 39 -2.48 -4.76 -12.72
CA LYS A 39 -2.41 -3.33 -13.12
C LYS A 39 -2.36 -2.42 -11.91
N ARG A 40 -3.16 -2.69 -10.88
CA ARG A 40 -3.13 -1.90 -9.63
C ARG A 40 -1.86 -2.18 -8.84
N ILE A 41 -1.37 -3.42 -8.84
CA ILE A 41 -0.07 -3.78 -8.24
C ILE A 41 1.06 -2.99 -8.92
N GLN A 42 1.09 -2.96 -10.26
CA GLN A 42 2.09 -2.18 -11.01
C GLN A 42 2.03 -0.68 -10.62
N GLN A 43 0.83 -0.11 -10.56
CA GLN A 43 0.64 1.28 -10.13
C GLN A 43 1.10 1.51 -8.68
N ALA A 44 0.81 0.59 -7.76
CA ALA A 44 1.27 0.65 -6.37
C ALA A 44 2.80 0.63 -6.27
N CYS A 45 3.46 -0.20 -7.08
CA CYS A 45 4.92 -0.22 -7.19
C CYS A 45 5.49 1.09 -7.73
N GLU A 46 4.94 1.63 -8.82
CA GLU A 46 5.39 2.88 -9.44
C GLU A 46 5.24 4.07 -8.49
N LYS A 47 4.15 4.10 -7.72
CA LYS A 47 3.86 5.15 -6.73
C LYS A 47 4.52 4.92 -5.38
N LYS A 48 5.14 3.76 -5.14
CA LYS A 48 5.62 3.34 -3.81
C LYS A 48 4.53 3.43 -2.74
N ALA A 49 3.31 3.02 -3.10
CA ALA A 49 2.12 3.18 -2.28
C ALA A 49 2.11 2.22 -1.08
N CYS A 50 2.55 0.97 -1.26
CA CYS A 50 2.69 -0.05 -0.23
C CYS A 50 3.97 -0.88 -0.47
N ASN A 51 4.34 -1.75 0.48
CA ASN A 51 5.53 -2.61 0.35
C ASN A 51 5.22 -4.11 0.52
N CYS A 52 3.94 -4.47 0.63
CA CYS A 52 3.47 -5.84 0.69
C CYS A 52 2.12 -6.00 -0.02
N LEU A 53 1.91 -7.16 -0.63
CA LEU A 53 0.67 -7.56 -1.31
C LEU A 53 -0.04 -8.61 -0.45
N LEU A 54 -1.36 -8.47 -0.29
CA LEU A 54 -2.22 -9.54 0.22
C LEU A 54 -2.68 -10.42 -0.96
N LEU A 55 -2.58 -11.75 -0.82
CA LEU A 55 -2.93 -12.74 -1.86
C LEU A 55 -3.97 -13.73 -1.35
#